data_AF-A0A7X2NSA0-F1
#
_entry.id   AF-A0A7X2NSA0-F1
#
_cell.length_a   1.000
_cell.length_b   1.000
_cell.length_c   1.000
_cell.angle_alpha   90.00
_cell.angle_beta   90.00
_cell.angle_gamma   90.00
#
_symmetry.space_group_name_H-M   'P 1'
#
loop_
_entity.id
_entity.type
_entity.pdbx_description
1 polymer ?
#
loop_
_entity_poly.entity_id
_entity_poly.type
_entity_poly.pdbx_seq_one_letter_code
_entity_poly.pdbx_strand_id
1 'polypeptide(L)'
;MKRFFACLLACFLYACAPSGSLCSTASASVPAAVPSSSASVLPEDTTCDDQACVTEYLITYDHLPDNYMTKKEARSYGWEGGPLWKVVPGRCIGGDVFGNYEEQLPEVSGRTYYECDLNTIGADSGGS
;
A
#
# COMPACT_ATOMS: atom_id res chain seq x y z
N MET A 1 17.87 -15.56 38.42
CA MET A 1 18.96 -16.57 38.35
C MET A 1 19.49 -16.60 36.92
N LYS A 2 20.50 -15.77 36.63
CA LYS A 2 21.08 -15.60 35.28
C LYS A 2 22.28 -16.54 35.16
N ARG A 3 22.27 -17.48 34.21
CA ARG A 3 23.40 -18.37 33.96
C ARG A 3 24.34 -17.75 32.95
N PHE A 4 25.51 -17.40 33.44
CA PHE A 4 26.68 -16.97 32.69
C PHE A 4 27.24 -18.14 31.89
N PHE A 5 27.38 -17.99 30.57
CA PHE A 5 28.35 -18.76 29.80
C PHE A 5 29.27 -17.77 29.10
N ALA A 6 30.50 -17.72 29.60
CA ALA A 6 31.62 -17.04 28.99
C ALA A 6 32.32 -18.01 28.04
N CYS A 7 32.58 -17.59 26.82
CA CYS A 7 33.62 -18.15 25.97
C CYS A 7 34.39 -16.98 25.32
N LEU A 8 35.63 -16.81 25.80
CA LEU A 8 36.85 -16.45 25.06
C LEU A 8 36.78 -16.82 23.56
N LEU A 9 37.43 -16.20 22.57
CA LEU A 9 38.48 -15.18 22.45
C LEU A 9 38.74 -15.10 20.92
N ALA A 10 38.84 -13.91 20.32
CA ALA A 10 39.75 -13.69 19.18
C ALA A 10 39.79 -12.21 18.80
N CYS A 11 40.91 -11.57 19.10
CA CYS A 11 41.28 -10.25 18.64
C CYS A 11 41.50 -10.26 17.12
N PHE A 12 40.92 -9.30 16.40
CA PHE A 12 41.50 -8.80 15.16
C PHE A 12 41.57 -7.28 15.24
N LEU A 13 42.76 -6.80 15.59
CA LEU A 13 43.19 -5.43 15.42
C LEU A 13 43.56 -5.26 13.95
N TYR A 14 42.88 -4.37 13.23
CA TYR A 14 43.40 -3.79 12.01
C TYR A 14 43.33 -2.27 12.13
N ALA A 15 44.50 -1.68 12.35
CA ALA A 15 44.71 -0.25 12.33
C ALA A 15 45.29 0.14 10.96
N CYS A 16 44.64 1.07 10.26
CA CYS A 16 45.27 1.93 9.28
C CYS A 16 44.45 3.22 9.13
N ALA A 17 45.00 4.33 9.60
CA ALA A 17 44.70 5.71 9.18
C ALA A 17 45.98 6.22 8.45
N PRO A 18 46.03 7.39 7.76
CA PRO A 18 45.14 8.55 7.86
C PRO A 18 44.91 9.40 6.57
N SER A 19 44.14 10.49 6.74
CA SER A 19 44.24 11.82 6.10
C SER A 19 44.04 12.01 4.59
N GLY A 20 43.04 12.83 4.24
CA GLY A 20 42.93 13.47 2.92
C GLY A 20 41.73 14.40 2.82
N SER A 21 41.91 15.66 3.19
CA SER A 21 40.99 16.77 2.93
C SER A 21 41.19 17.27 1.51
N LEU A 22 40.13 17.34 0.69
CA LEU A 22 40.07 18.22 -0.47
C LEU A 22 38.64 18.75 -0.64
N CYS A 23 38.54 20.07 -0.52
CA CYS A 23 37.42 20.87 -1.00
C CYS A 23 37.26 20.73 -2.52
N SER A 24 36.03 20.67 -3.01
CA SER A 24 35.73 21.23 -4.33
C SER A 24 34.28 21.67 -4.40
N THR A 25 34.10 22.98 -4.51
CA THR A 25 32.86 23.67 -4.83
C THR A 25 32.55 23.49 -6.32
N ALA A 26 31.34 23.04 -6.63
CA ALA A 26 30.72 23.38 -7.91
C ALA A 26 29.21 23.49 -7.71
N SER A 27 28.78 24.75 -7.59
CA SER A 27 27.40 25.18 -7.77
C SER A 27 26.95 24.79 -9.19
N ALA A 28 25.96 23.92 -9.28
CA ALA A 28 25.19 23.72 -10.49
C ALA A 28 23.72 23.91 -10.11
N SER A 29 23.23 25.11 -10.37
CA SER A 29 21.82 25.48 -10.36
C SER A 29 21.04 24.51 -11.25
N VAL A 30 20.32 23.56 -10.64
CA VAL A 30 19.30 22.79 -11.34
C VAL A 30 18.08 23.70 -11.45
N PRO A 31 17.61 24.04 -12.66
CA PRO A 31 16.39 24.81 -12.79
C PRO A 31 15.24 23.97 -12.22
N ALA A 32 14.50 24.59 -11.29
CA ALA A 32 13.21 24.12 -10.83
C ALA A 32 12.22 24.17 -12.00
N ALA A 33 12.30 23.19 -12.90
CA ALA A 33 11.20 22.84 -13.78
C ALA A 33 10.25 21.99 -12.95
N VAL A 34 9.35 22.66 -12.21
CA VAL A 34 8.12 22.04 -11.73
C VAL A 34 7.33 21.62 -12.97
N PRO A 35 7.12 20.33 -13.25
CA PRO A 35 6.04 19.97 -14.14
C PRO A 35 4.77 20.30 -13.36
N SER A 36 4.16 21.44 -13.69
CA SER A 36 2.76 21.69 -13.42
C SER A 36 1.98 20.64 -14.20
N SER A 37 1.86 19.45 -13.62
CA SER A 37 0.96 18.42 -14.07
C SER A 37 -0.44 18.96 -13.81
N SER A 38 -1.08 19.47 -14.85
CA SER A 38 -2.54 19.52 -14.87
C SER A 38 -3.01 18.07 -14.87
N ALA A 39 -2.99 17.45 -13.70
CA ALA A 39 -3.60 16.17 -13.45
C ALA A 39 -5.09 16.33 -13.76
N SER A 40 -5.55 15.64 -14.79
CA SER A 40 -6.97 15.42 -14.99
C SER A 40 -7.49 14.67 -13.78
N VAL A 41 -8.04 15.40 -12.81
CA VAL A 41 -8.66 14.84 -11.61
C VAL A 41 -9.79 13.92 -12.06
N LEU A 42 -9.72 12.63 -11.70
CA LEU A 42 -10.82 11.69 -11.91
C LEU A 42 -12.08 12.24 -11.25
N PRO A 43 -13.25 12.30 -11.93
CA PRO A 43 -14.51 12.66 -11.28
C PRO A 43 -14.79 11.79 -10.05
N GLU A 44 -15.38 12.34 -8.99
CA GLU A 44 -15.65 11.59 -7.75
C GLU A 44 -16.68 10.47 -7.96
N ASP A 45 -17.57 10.61 -8.96
CA ASP A 45 -18.54 9.59 -9.38
C ASP A 45 -17.93 8.52 -10.31
N THR A 46 -16.60 8.50 -10.47
CA THR A 46 -15.89 7.47 -11.25
C THR A 46 -16.11 6.10 -10.63
N THR A 47 -16.68 5.18 -11.42
CA THR A 47 -16.69 3.75 -11.13
C THR A 47 -15.44 3.11 -11.73
N CYS A 48 -14.64 2.43 -10.90
CA CYS A 48 -13.55 1.60 -11.39
C CYS A 48 -13.16 0.50 -10.41
N ASP A 49 -12.47 -0.51 -10.93
CA ASP A 49 -11.98 -1.66 -10.18
C ASP A 49 -10.59 -2.15 -10.62
N ASP A 50 -9.91 -1.45 -11.51
CA ASP A 50 -8.51 -1.75 -11.87
C ASP A 50 -7.52 -1.02 -10.95
N GLN A 51 -6.29 -1.56 -10.84
CA GLN A 51 -5.28 -1.04 -9.92
C GLN A 51 -4.94 0.44 -10.17
N ALA A 52 -4.83 0.85 -11.43
CA ALA A 52 -4.37 2.21 -11.76
C ALA A 52 -5.43 3.23 -11.34
N CYS A 53 -6.68 2.98 -11.72
CA CYS A 53 -7.78 3.87 -11.34
C CYS A 53 -8.02 3.91 -9.84
N VAL A 54 -8.09 2.75 -9.17
CA VAL A 54 -8.33 2.70 -7.71
C VAL A 54 -7.22 3.39 -6.94
N THR A 55 -5.95 3.23 -7.36
CA THR A 55 -4.81 3.92 -6.74
C THR A 55 -4.92 5.44 -6.89
N GLU A 56 -5.22 5.91 -8.10
CA GLU A 56 -5.39 7.34 -8.37
C GLU A 56 -6.56 7.94 -7.58
N TYR A 57 -7.68 7.22 -7.52
CA TYR A 57 -8.86 7.61 -6.75
C TYR A 57 -8.55 7.72 -5.25
N LEU A 58 -7.91 6.69 -4.66
CA LEU A 58 -7.53 6.70 -3.24
C LEU A 58 -6.58 7.86 -2.90
N ILE A 59 -5.60 8.15 -3.75
CA ILE A 59 -4.69 9.29 -3.55
C ILE A 59 -5.45 10.63 -3.60
N THR A 60 -6.48 10.71 -4.43
CA THR A 60 -7.24 11.95 -4.67
C THR A 60 -8.28 12.21 -3.57
N TYR A 61 -9.02 11.18 -3.17
CA TYR A 61 -10.22 11.30 -2.34
C TYR A 61 -10.10 10.68 -0.95
N ASP A 62 -9.07 9.86 -0.69
CA ASP A 62 -8.84 9.16 0.58
C ASP A 62 -9.99 8.22 1.01
N HIS A 63 -10.80 7.77 0.05
CA HIS A 63 -11.79 6.71 0.23
C HIS A 63 -11.93 5.88 -1.06
N LEU A 64 -12.54 4.69 -0.95
CA LEU A 64 -12.84 3.86 -2.10
C LEU A 64 -13.97 4.49 -2.95
N PRO A 65 -14.01 4.22 -4.26
CA PRO A 65 -15.14 4.54 -5.12
C PRO A 65 -16.47 3.93 -4.62
N ASP A 66 -17.59 4.58 -4.93
CA ASP A 66 -18.95 4.19 -4.49
C ASP A 66 -19.40 2.79 -4.95
N ASN A 67 -18.74 2.20 -5.96
CA ASN A 67 -19.00 0.82 -6.39
C ASN A 67 -18.44 -0.24 -5.43
N TYR A 68 -17.63 0.14 -4.44
CA TYR A 68 -17.18 -0.77 -3.40
C TYR A 68 -18.20 -0.90 -2.27
N MET A 69 -18.24 -2.08 -1.67
CA MET A 69 -18.99 -2.34 -0.44
C MET A 69 -18.25 -3.36 0.42
N THR A 70 -18.41 -3.27 1.73
CA THR A 70 -17.80 -4.22 2.67
C THR A 70 -18.42 -5.61 2.56
N LYS A 71 -17.69 -6.63 3.00
CA LYS A 71 -18.22 -8.00 3.13
C LYS A 71 -19.47 -8.06 4.00
N LYS A 72 -19.56 -7.22 5.04
CA LYS A 72 -20.73 -7.12 5.92
C LYS A 72 -21.96 -6.61 5.16
N GLU A 73 -21.80 -5.56 4.36
CA GLU A 73 -22.89 -5.01 3.54
C GLU A 73 -23.32 -6.04 2.49
N ALA A 74 -22.38 -6.65 1.77
CA ALA A 74 -22.69 -7.69 0.79
C ALA A 74 -23.49 -8.86 1.40
N ARG A 75 -23.11 -9.34 2.60
CA ARG A 75 -23.85 -10.38 3.34
C ARG A 75 -25.28 -9.98 3.68
N SER A 76 -25.55 -8.69 3.88
CA SER A 76 -26.93 -8.20 4.11
C SER A 76 -27.83 -8.34 2.88
N TYR A 77 -27.23 -8.42 1.67
CA TYR A 77 -27.93 -8.75 0.43
C TYR A 77 -27.98 -10.27 0.14
N GLY A 78 -27.48 -11.12 1.04
CA GLY A 78 -27.47 -12.58 0.87
C GLY A 78 -26.21 -13.14 0.19
N TRP A 79 -25.13 -12.37 0.09
CA TRP A 79 -23.86 -12.88 -0.41
C TRP A 79 -23.16 -13.76 0.64
N GLU A 80 -22.86 -15.00 0.28
CA GLU A 80 -22.18 -15.98 1.15
C GLU A 80 -20.70 -16.21 0.77
N GLY A 81 -20.21 -15.52 -0.27
CA GLY A 81 -18.89 -15.72 -0.86
C GLY A 81 -18.95 -15.96 -2.37
N GLY A 82 -17.81 -15.91 -3.04
CA GLY A 82 -17.72 -16.02 -4.50
C GLY A 82 -18.08 -14.72 -5.23
N PRO A 83 -18.45 -14.78 -6.53
CA PRO A 83 -18.64 -13.60 -7.36
C PRO A 83 -19.82 -12.72 -6.88
N LEU A 84 -19.52 -11.50 -6.45
CA LEU A 84 -20.49 -10.57 -5.87
C LEU A 84 -21.58 -10.16 -6.86
N TRP A 85 -21.26 -10.03 -8.15
CA TRP A 85 -22.19 -9.54 -9.18
C TRP A 85 -23.47 -10.38 -9.31
N LYS A 86 -23.45 -11.65 -8.87
CA LYS A 86 -24.64 -12.53 -8.85
C LYS A 86 -25.67 -12.09 -7.81
N VAL A 87 -25.27 -11.33 -6.81
CA VAL A 87 -26.11 -10.83 -5.71
C VAL A 87 -26.30 -9.32 -5.84
N VAL A 88 -25.21 -8.59 -6.07
CA VAL A 88 -25.21 -7.12 -6.20
C VAL A 88 -24.45 -6.72 -7.48
N PRO A 89 -25.15 -6.55 -8.62
CA PRO A 89 -24.52 -6.20 -9.89
C PRO A 89 -23.76 -4.87 -9.84
N GLY A 90 -22.63 -4.80 -10.53
CA GLY A 90 -21.84 -3.57 -10.67
C GLY A 90 -21.06 -3.14 -9.42
N ARG A 91 -20.95 -4.01 -8.41
CA ARG A 91 -20.19 -3.73 -7.18
C ARG A 91 -19.02 -4.67 -6.97
N CYS A 92 -18.07 -4.20 -6.17
CA CYS A 92 -16.87 -4.92 -5.72
C CYS A 92 -16.84 -5.02 -4.19
N ILE A 93 -16.11 -6.01 -3.66
CA ILE A 93 -15.82 -6.09 -2.23
C ILE A 93 -14.66 -5.15 -1.89
N GLY A 94 -14.77 -4.38 -0.81
CA GLY A 94 -13.66 -3.60 -0.29
C GLY A 94 -14.00 -2.75 0.93
N GLY A 95 -12.95 -2.25 1.59
CA GLY A 95 -13.04 -1.41 2.78
C GLY A 95 -13.01 -2.19 4.10
N ASP A 96 -12.89 -3.52 4.05
CA ASP A 96 -12.63 -4.34 5.24
C ASP A 96 -11.17 -4.20 5.70
N VAL A 97 -10.90 -4.45 6.99
CA VAL A 97 -9.55 -4.39 7.55
C VAL A 97 -8.71 -5.56 7.05
N PHE A 98 -7.53 -5.26 6.52
CA PHE A 98 -6.52 -6.25 6.18
C PHE A 98 -5.61 -6.51 7.39
N GLY A 99 -5.58 -7.76 7.85
CA GLY A 99 -4.92 -8.12 9.12
C GLY A 99 -3.39 -8.09 9.10
N ASN A 100 -2.74 -8.12 7.92
CA ASN A 100 -1.28 -8.20 7.78
C ASN A 100 -0.63 -9.33 8.61
N TYR A 101 -1.30 -10.48 8.76
CA TYR A 101 -0.83 -11.59 9.62
C TYR A 101 0.48 -12.23 9.18
N GLU A 102 0.87 -12.05 7.91
CA GLU A 102 2.14 -12.52 7.35
C GLU A 102 3.25 -11.46 7.39
N GLU A 103 2.99 -10.30 7.99
CA GLU A 103 3.96 -9.21 8.22
C GLU A 103 4.66 -8.73 6.93
N GLN A 104 3.99 -8.82 5.78
CA GLN A 104 4.53 -8.40 4.47
C GLN A 104 4.46 -6.88 4.28
N LEU A 105 3.56 -6.20 4.99
CA LEU A 105 3.45 -4.75 5.00
C LEU A 105 4.14 -4.17 6.24
N PRO A 106 4.77 -2.97 6.16
CA PRO A 106 5.45 -2.36 7.29
C PRO A 106 4.54 -2.14 8.50
N GLU A 107 4.98 -2.56 9.69
CA GLU A 107 4.27 -2.30 10.93
C GLU A 107 4.64 -0.91 11.48
N VAL A 108 3.65 -0.03 11.59
CA VAL A 108 3.80 1.33 12.12
C VAL A 108 2.73 1.54 13.18
N SER A 109 3.12 2.05 14.36
CA SER A 109 2.16 2.31 15.44
C SER A 109 1.03 3.22 14.97
N GLY A 110 -0.22 2.80 15.21
CA GLY A 110 -1.42 3.54 14.81
C GLY A 110 -1.82 3.36 13.34
N ARG A 111 -1.09 2.57 12.53
CA ARG A 111 -1.49 2.26 11.16
C ARG A 111 -2.48 1.09 11.13
N THR A 112 -3.49 1.21 10.27
CA THR A 112 -4.42 0.13 9.92
C THR A 112 -4.39 -0.06 8.42
N TYR A 113 -4.37 -1.31 7.97
CA TYR A 113 -4.48 -1.65 6.56
C TYR A 113 -5.91 -2.05 6.22
N TYR A 114 -6.31 -1.77 4.99
CA TYR A 114 -7.60 -2.12 4.43
C TYR A 114 -7.38 -2.82 3.09
N GLU A 115 -8.33 -3.66 2.69
CA GLU A 115 -8.28 -4.40 1.42
C GLU A 115 -9.48 -4.08 0.53
N CYS A 116 -9.28 -4.26 -0.78
CA CYS A 116 -10.34 -4.22 -1.77
C CYS A 116 -10.01 -5.16 -2.94
N ASP A 117 -11.05 -5.72 -3.54
CA ASP A 117 -10.95 -6.56 -4.74
C ASP A 117 -10.66 -5.69 -5.97
N LEU A 118 -9.87 -6.23 -6.90
CA LEU A 118 -9.59 -5.58 -8.20
C LEU A 118 -10.04 -6.49 -9.35
N ASN A 119 -10.52 -5.89 -10.43
CA ASN A 119 -11.00 -6.57 -11.64
C ASN A 119 -12.11 -7.62 -11.37
N THR A 120 -13.05 -7.28 -10.49
CA THR A 120 -14.15 -8.17 -10.09
C THR A 120 -15.53 -7.74 -10.59
N ILE A 121 -15.65 -6.57 -11.23
CA ILE A 121 -16.90 -6.15 -11.86
C ILE A 121 -17.27 -7.17 -12.95
N GLY A 122 -18.32 -7.96 -12.69
CA GLY A 122 -18.81 -8.98 -13.61
C GLY A 122 -17.93 -10.23 -13.76
N ALA A 123 -16.88 -10.38 -12.94
CA ALA A 123 -15.99 -11.55 -13.03
C ALA A 123 -16.63 -12.80 -12.40
N ASP A 124 -16.42 -13.96 -13.02
CA ASP A 124 -16.95 -15.24 -12.51
C ASP A 124 -16.21 -15.75 -11.26
N SER A 125 -15.01 -15.24 -11.00
CA SER A 125 -14.26 -15.44 -9.75
C SER A 125 -14.37 -14.19 -8.87
N GLY A 126 -14.42 -14.39 -7.55
CA GLY A 126 -14.18 -13.29 -6.60
C GLY A 126 -12.70 -12.88 -6.59
N GLY A 127 -12.38 -11.79 -5.87
CA GLY A 127 -10.99 -11.44 -5.60
C GLY A 127 -10.25 -12.58 -4.89
N SER A 128 -8.99 -12.78 -5.27
CA SER A 128 -8.08 -13.81 -4.75
C SER A 128 -7.07 -13.22 -3.78
#